data_AF-A0A1G0VYZ2-F1
#
_entry.id   AF-A0A1G0VYZ2-F1
#
_cell.length_a   1.000
_cell.length_b   1.000
_cell.length_c   1.000
_cell.angle_alpha   90.00
_cell.angle_beta   90.00
_cell.angle_gamma   90.00
#
_symmetry.space_group_name_H-M   'P 1'
#
loop_
_entity.id
_entity.type
_entity.pdbx_description
1 polymer ?
#
loop_
_entity_poly.entity_id
_entity_poly.type
_entity_poly.pdbx_seq_one_letter_code
_entity_poly.pdbx_strand_id
1 'polypeptide(L)'
;NTNGHALDKNFLIDLKAAGVFGFTFHVDSKQGRGGKWKDKNEIELNELRYQYAKMLDDVGGIACSFNSTVYEDTMQYIPGMIKWAHKNINIVHTMVFIAFRYIVPTMPFDWYAGGQKVDWQTIAYHTEKNRRVDILSTDMLAKVQEQFPDFTPCAYLSGTEKVDSFKWLLTERVGTKEKIYGYPGRKFLELMMITHHFITGKYLSYASTANSKMGRAALLLLWPFDNGIRKAAIEMLKNPLRLLKRTYLQSILFIQPVDFMQDGRQSMCDGCPDITVWNDDLVWSCRLEEVKSFGSFLRSVQK
;
A
#
# COMPACT_ATOMS: atom_id res chain seq x y z
N ASN A 1 -8.04 5.03 8.08
CA ASN A 1 -8.28 3.63 7.66
C ASN A 1 -9.71 3.23 8.03
N THR A 2 -10.44 2.55 7.14
CA THR A 2 -11.82 2.09 7.42
C THR A 2 -12.18 0.88 6.55
N ASN A 3 -13.14 0.06 6.97
CA ASN A 3 -13.77 -0.95 6.10
C ASN A 3 -14.92 -0.37 5.26
N GLY A 4 -15.29 0.90 5.49
CA GLY A 4 -16.35 1.62 4.77
C GLY A 4 -17.77 1.17 5.10
N HIS A 5 -17.99 0.28 6.07
CA HIS A 5 -19.31 -0.31 6.32
C HIS A 5 -20.34 0.71 6.81
N ALA A 6 -19.94 1.58 7.74
CA ALA A 6 -20.80 2.62 8.32
C ALA A 6 -20.69 3.97 7.60
N LEU A 7 -19.92 4.06 6.51
CA LEU A 7 -19.73 5.31 5.80
C LEU A 7 -20.85 5.52 4.78
N ASP A 8 -21.65 6.57 4.99
CA ASP A 8 -22.59 7.10 4.01
C ASP A 8 -22.22 8.53 3.60
N LYS A 9 -22.98 9.10 2.66
CA LYS A 9 -22.71 10.42 2.09
C LYS A 9 -22.89 11.55 3.11
N ASN A 10 -23.87 11.47 4.00
CA ASN A 10 -24.11 12.53 4.99
C ASN A 10 -23.00 12.51 6.03
N PHE A 11 -22.65 11.33 6.55
CA PHE A 11 -21.55 11.18 7.48
C PHE A 11 -20.21 11.60 6.85
N LEU A 12 -20.00 11.32 5.57
CA LEU A 12 -18.82 11.80 4.84
C LEU A 12 -18.73 13.33 4.75
N ILE A 13 -19.87 14.02 4.56
CA ILE A 13 -19.92 15.49 4.55
C ILE A 13 -19.54 16.04 5.92
N ASP A 14 -20.04 15.44 7.00
CA ASP A 14 -19.69 15.82 8.36
C ASP A 14 -18.19 15.61 8.64
N LEU A 15 -17.63 14.48 8.21
CA LEU A 15 -16.20 14.20 8.32
C LEU A 15 -15.35 15.20 7.52
N LYS A 16 -15.81 15.63 6.34
CA LYS A 16 -15.15 16.68 5.57
C LYS A 16 -15.20 18.03 6.28
N ALA A 17 -16.34 18.41 6.87
CA ALA A 17 -16.45 19.61 7.67
C ALA A 17 -15.50 19.58 8.89
N ALA A 18 -15.31 18.39 9.48
CA ALA A 18 -14.34 18.16 10.56
C ALA A 18 -12.87 18.12 10.10
N GLY A 19 -12.60 18.20 8.80
CA GLY A 19 -11.24 18.27 8.26
C GLY A 19 -10.63 16.93 7.84
N VAL A 20 -11.43 15.90 7.54
CA VAL A 20 -10.89 14.64 7.01
C VAL A 20 -10.11 14.89 5.71
N PHE A 21 -8.85 14.45 5.69
CA PHE A 21 -7.98 14.62 4.52
C PHE A 21 -8.25 13.59 3.42
N GLY A 22 -8.48 12.33 3.84
CA GLY A 22 -8.59 11.21 2.93
C GLY A 22 -8.99 9.93 3.64
N PHE A 23 -9.38 8.93 2.85
CA PHE A 23 -9.66 7.60 3.34
C PHE A 23 -8.79 6.57 2.65
N THR A 24 -8.37 5.60 3.44
CA THR A 24 -7.84 4.34 2.97
C THR A 24 -8.85 3.25 3.34
N PHE A 25 -9.51 2.71 2.33
CA PHE A 25 -10.50 1.66 2.49
C PHE A 25 -9.83 0.28 2.43
N HIS A 26 -10.08 -0.54 3.42
CA HIS A 26 -9.71 -1.94 3.40
C HIS A 26 -10.88 -2.74 2.83
N VAL A 27 -10.73 -3.22 1.59
CA VAL A 27 -11.74 -4.01 0.88
C VAL A 27 -11.05 -5.24 0.35
N ASP A 28 -11.34 -6.42 0.91
CA ASP A 28 -10.76 -7.70 0.49
C ASP A 28 -11.76 -8.85 0.61
N SER A 29 -11.53 -9.90 -0.17
CA SER A 29 -12.33 -11.13 -0.22
C SER A 29 -12.42 -11.85 1.13
N LYS A 30 -11.38 -11.78 1.96
CA LYS A 30 -11.31 -12.47 3.27
C LYS A 30 -11.88 -11.69 4.45
N GLN A 31 -12.48 -10.52 4.22
CA GLN A 31 -13.12 -9.73 5.29
C GLN A 31 -14.49 -10.25 5.73
N GLY A 32 -15.02 -11.31 5.10
CA GLY A 32 -16.33 -11.87 5.47
C GLY A 32 -17.50 -10.93 5.20
N ARG A 33 -17.44 -10.14 4.12
CA ARG A 33 -18.50 -9.18 3.77
C ARG A 33 -19.80 -9.92 3.41
N GLY A 34 -20.92 -9.45 3.97
CA GLY A 34 -22.25 -10.02 3.72
C GLY A 34 -22.92 -9.51 2.43
N GLY A 35 -24.16 -9.98 2.21
CA GLY A 35 -25.00 -9.55 1.10
C GLY A 35 -24.41 -9.89 -0.28
N LYS A 36 -24.52 -8.97 -1.24
CA LYS A 36 -24.01 -9.17 -2.62
C LYS A 36 -22.49 -9.28 -2.74
N TRP A 37 -21.76 -8.99 -1.66
CA TRP A 37 -20.30 -9.04 -1.59
C TRP A 37 -19.76 -10.36 -1.04
N LYS A 38 -20.66 -11.25 -0.61
CA LYS A 38 -20.27 -12.57 -0.10
C LYS A 38 -19.54 -13.36 -1.18
N ASP A 39 -18.44 -14.00 -0.79
CA ASP A 39 -17.62 -14.89 -1.63
C ASP A 39 -17.05 -14.23 -2.90
N LYS A 40 -17.04 -12.89 -2.98
CA LYS A 40 -16.46 -12.14 -4.09
C LYS A 40 -14.94 -12.14 -4.02
N ASN A 41 -14.28 -12.37 -5.15
CA ASN A 41 -12.84 -12.23 -5.27
C ASN A 41 -12.39 -10.76 -5.37
N GLU A 42 -11.08 -10.55 -5.42
CA GLU A 42 -10.52 -9.20 -5.44
C GLU A 42 -10.89 -8.36 -6.67
N ILE A 43 -11.16 -9.00 -7.81
CA ILE A 43 -11.58 -8.29 -9.03
C ILE A 43 -13.04 -7.90 -8.97
N GLU A 44 -13.91 -8.80 -8.49
CA GLU A 44 -15.33 -8.52 -8.34
C GLU A 44 -15.60 -7.41 -7.31
N LEU A 45 -14.80 -7.37 -6.24
CA LEU A 45 -14.87 -6.31 -5.22
C LEU A 45 -14.47 -4.93 -5.73
N ASN A 46 -13.93 -4.81 -6.95
CA ASN A 46 -13.70 -3.49 -7.56
C ASN A 46 -14.99 -2.70 -7.78
N GLU A 47 -16.15 -3.35 -7.87
CA GLU A 47 -17.44 -2.66 -7.88
C GLU A 47 -17.67 -1.90 -6.57
N LEU A 48 -17.38 -2.54 -5.42
CA LEU A 48 -17.47 -1.89 -4.11
C LEU A 48 -16.42 -0.78 -3.96
N ARG A 49 -15.18 -1.03 -4.39
CA ARG A 49 -14.13 0.01 -4.40
C ARG A 49 -14.56 1.22 -5.23
N TYR A 50 -15.20 1.00 -6.38
CA TYR A 50 -15.72 2.07 -7.22
C TYR A 50 -16.83 2.87 -6.53
N GLN A 51 -17.75 2.20 -5.83
CA GLN A 51 -18.81 2.89 -5.06
C GLN A 51 -18.22 3.83 -4.00
N TYR A 52 -17.22 3.37 -3.24
CA TYR A 52 -16.53 4.23 -2.26
C TYR A 52 -15.74 5.36 -2.92
N ALA A 53 -14.98 5.08 -3.98
CA ALA A 53 -14.21 6.10 -4.69
C ALA A 53 -15.12 7.19 -5.27
N LYS A 54 -16.29 6.80 -5.82
CA LYS A 54 -17.25 7.76 -6.36
C LYS A 54 -17.91 8.60 -5.27
N MET A 55 -18.24 8.01 -4.13
CA MET A 55 -18.78 8.74 -2.98
C MET A 55 -17.82 9.85 -2.52
N LEU A 56 -16.52 9.55 -2.43
CA LEU A 56 -15.50 10.55 -2.10
C LEU A 56 -15.34 11.62 -3.18
N ASP A 57 -15.35 11.23 -4.46
CA ASP A 57 -15.26 12.15 -5.59
C ASP A 57 -16.46 13.10 -5.67
N ASP A 58 -17.68 12.62 -5.40
CA ASP A 58 -18.91 13.41 -5.38
C ASP A 58 -18.88 14.51 -4.31
N VAL A 59 -18.31 14.22 -3.14
CA VAL A 59 -18.10 15.21 -2.09
C VAL A 59 -16.90 16.11 -2.40
N GLY A 60 -15.88 15.56 -3.06
CA GLY A 60 -14.73 16.27 -3.61
C GLY A 60 -13.69 16.70 -2.56
N GLY A 61 -12.44 16.87 -3.00
CA GLY A 61 -11.36 17.36 -2.15
C GLY A 61 -10.76 16.33 -1.17
N ILE A 62 -11.25 15.09 -1.19
CA ILE A 62 -10.84 14.03 -0.26
C ILE A 62 -9.99 12.99 -1.00
N ALA A 63 -8.81 12.67 -0.46
CA ALA A 63 -7.95 11.63 -1.01
C ALA A 63 -8.59 10.24 -0.84
N CYS A 64 -8.36 9.36 -1.81
CA CYS A 64 -8.98 8.04 -1.89
C CYS A 64 -7.93 6.99 -2.16
N SER A 65 -7.81 6.05 -1.24
CA SER A 65 -6.83 4.98 -1.25
C SER A 65 -7.52 3.65 -0.91
N PHE A 66 -6.94 2.55 -1.39
CA PHE A 66 -7.38 1.20 -1.03
C PHE A 66 -6.21 0.36 -0.53
N ASN A 67 -6.45 -0.35 0.57
CA ASN A 67 -5.59 -1.43 1.03
C ASN A 67 -6.18 -2.75 0.55
N SER A 68 -5.29 -3.65 0.14
CA SER A 68 -5.61 -5.04 -0.15
C SER A 68 -4.60 -5.99 0.47
N THR A 69 -5.11 -6.92 1.25
CA THR A 69 -4.34 -7.97 1.91
C THR A 69 -4.08 -9.10 0.92
N VAL A 70 -2.81 -9.41 0.70
CA VAL A 70 -2.35 -10.39 -0.28
C VAL A 70 -1.98 -11.71 0.41
N TYR A 71 -2.72 -12.74 0.03
CA TYR A 71 -2.50 -14.14 0.36
C TYR A 71 -1.99 -14.90 -0.87
N GLU A 72 -1.45 -16.10 -0.65
CA GLU A 72 -1.02 -17.03 -1.71
C GLU A 72 -2.07 -17.22 -2.81
N ASP A 73 -3.34 -17.36 -2.42
CA ASP A 73 -4.50 -17.60 -3.28
C ASP A 73 -5.16 -16.31 -3.84
N THR A 74 -4.56 -15.14 -3.60
CA THR A 74 -5.08 -13.84 -4.09
C THR A 74 -4.05 -13.02 -4.86
N MET A 75 -2.76 -13.36 -4.79
CA MET A 75 -1.66 -12.65 -5.44
C MET A 75 -1.85 -12.50 -6.95
N GLN A 76 -2.50 -13.47 -7.61
CA GLN A 76 -2.82 -13.43 -9.03
C GLN A 76 -3.75 -12.27 -9.45
N TYR A 77 -4.49 -11.67 -8.51
CA TYR A 77 -5.42 -10.59 -8.80
C TYR A 77 -4.79 -9.19 -8.80
N ILE A 78 -3.58 -9.03 -8.22
CA ILE A 78 -2.90 -7.73 -8.09
C ILE A 78 -2.83 -6.98 -9.44
N PRO A 79 -2.40 -7.59 -10.56
CA PRO A 79 -2.32 -6.86 -11.83
C PRO A 79 -3.68 -6.36 -12.31
N GLY A 80 -4.75 -7.15 -12.09
CA GLY A 80 -6.11 -6.77 -12.44
C GLY A 80 -6.63 -5.59 -11.61
N MET A 81 -6.30 -5.55 -10.32
CA MET A 81 -6.62 -4.42 -9.43
C MET A 81 -5.86 -3.15 -9.83
N ILE A 82 -4.58 -3.27 -10.17
CA ILE A 82 -3.76 -2.16 -10.68
C ILE A 82 -4.32 -1.62 -12.01
N LYS A 83 -4.81 -2.51 -12.89
CA LYS A 83 -5.49 -2.13 -14.13
C LYS A 83 -6.79 -1.38 -13.87
N TRP A 84 -7.58 -1.84 -12.90
CA TRP A 84 -8.80 -1.13 -12.46
C TRP A 84 -8.47 0.25 -11.88
N ALA A 85 -7.44 0.34 -11.03
CA ALA A 85 -7.01 1.62 -10.45
C ALA A 85 -6.52 2.60 -11.52
N HIS A 86 -5.87 2.13 -12.59
CA HIS A 86 -5.50 2.97 -13.74
C HIS A 86 -6.73 3.55 -14.44
N LYS A 87 -7.75 2.74 -14.72
CA LYS A 87 -9.00 3.23 -15.33
C LYS A 87 -9.70 4.30 -14.47
N ASN A 88 -9.47 4.27 -13.16
CA ASN A 88 -10.05 5.18 -12.17
C ASN A 88 -9.01 6.15 -11.59
N ILE A 89 -7.89 6.41 -12.28
CA ILE A 89 -6.76 7.21 -11.77
C ILE A 89 -7.14 8.64 -11.32
N ASN A 90 -8.25 9.16 -11.81
CA ASN A 90 -8.77 10.47 -11.43
C ASN A 90 -9.45 10.52 -10.05
N ILE A 91 -9.88 9.36 -9.53
CA ILE A 91 -10.59 9.23 -8.25
C ILE A 91 -9.95 8.24 -7.28
N VAL A 92 -9.08 7.35 -7.77
CA VAL A 92 -8.28 6.43 -6.95
C VAL A 92 -6.84 6.91 -6.97
N HIS A 93 -6.31 7.34 -5.83
CA HIS A 93 -5.02 8.01 -5.72
C HIS A 93 -3.90 7.05 -5.30
N THR A 94 -4.23 6.08 -4.45
CA THR A 94 -3.26 5.11 -3.96
C THR A 94 -3.84 3.71 -3.90
N MET A 95 -3.07 2.70 -4.32
CA MET A 95 -3.33 1.30 -4.01
C MET A 95 -2.19 0.76 -3.16
N VAL A 96 -2.51 0.12 -2.05
CA VAL A 96 -1.54 -0.54 -1.17
C VAL A 96 -1.86 -2.02 -1.14
N PHE A 97 -0.88 -2.86 -1.45
CA PHE A 97 -0.98 -4.30 -1.34
C PHE A 97 -0.07 -4.76 -0.21
N ILE A 98 -0.61 -5.50 0.75
CA ILE A 98 0.07 -5.88 1.98
C ILE A 98 0.13 -7.39 2.03
N ALA A 99 1.31 -7.99 1.92
CA ALA A 99 1.45 -9.43 2.09
C ALA A 99 0.97 -9.84 3.50
N PHE A 100 0.16 -10.88 3.59
CA PHE A 100 -0.30 -11.41 4.86
C PHE A 100 0.71 -12.43 5.42
N ARG A 101 0.96 -12.37 6.73
CA ARG A 101 1.86 -13.29 7.42
C ARG A 101 1.11 -14.08 8.48
N TYR A 102 0.84 -15.35 8.18
CA TYR A 102 0.35 -16.27 9.20
C TYR A 102 1.52 -16.90 9.96
N ILE A 103 1.25 -17.30 11.21
CA ILE A 103 2.00 -18.38 11.85
C ILE A 103 1.39 -19.71 11.40
N VAL A 104 2.23 -20.61 10.89
CA VAL A 104 1.82 -21.91 10.33
C VAL A 104 2.58 -23.06 11.00
N PRO A 105 2.00 -24.30 11.05
CA PRO A 105 2.62 -25.44 11.74
C PRO A 105 4.03 -25.77 11.24
N THR A 106 4.29 -25.57 9.95
CA THR A 106 5.57 -25.87 9.29
C THR A 106 6.69 -24.90 9.61
N MET A 107 6.43 -23.81 10.35
CA MET A 107 7.50 -22.91 10.78
C MET A 107 8.48 -23.64 11.70
N PRO A 108 9.79 -23.49 11.50
CA PRO A 108 10.82 -24.15 12.29
C PRO A 108 11.11 -23.41 13.62
N PHE A 109 10.11 -22.73 14.17
CA PHE A 109 10.27 -21.86 15.34
C PHE A 109 9.30 -22.22 16.47
N ASP A 110 9.80 -22.13 17.69
CA ASP A 110 9.03 -21.94 18.90
C ASP A 110 8.85 -20.44 19.17
N TRP A 111 7.79 -20.08 19.89
CA TRP A 111 7.46 -18.69 20.22
C TRP A 111 7.61 -18.43 21.71
N TYR A 112 8.17 -17.28 22.06
CA TYR A 112 8.43 -16.92 23.45
C TYR A 112 8.02 -15.48 23.76
N ALA A 113 7.36 -15.28 24.90
CA ALA A 113 7.16 -13.99 25.54
C ALA A 113 8.17 -13.89 26.71
N GLY A 114 9.28 -13.19 26.49
CA GLY A 114 10.42 -13.24 27.41
C GLY A 114 10.96 -14.67 27.56
N GLY A 115 10.95 -15.19 28.79
CA GLY A 115 11.37 -16.57 29.08
C GLY A 115 10.25 -17.63 28.98
N GLN A 116 9.01 -17.23 28.70
CA GLN A 116 7.87 -18.14 28.68
C GLN A 116 7.57 -18.61 27.27
N LYS A 117 7.54 -19.93 27.05
CA LYS A 117 7.12 -20.52 25.78
C LYS A 117 5.61 -20.29 25.58
N VAL A 118 5.25 -19.80 24.42
CA VAL A 118 3.87 -19.51 24.01
C VAL A 118 3.43 -20.59 23.02
N ASP A 119 2.25 -21.15 23.25
CA ASP A 119 1.61 -21.99 22.25
C ASP A 119 1.19 -21.13 21.05
N TRP A 120 1.72 -21.46 19.88
CA TRP A 120 1.51 -20.70 18.66
C TRP A 120 0.03 -20.67 18.23
N GLN A 121 -0.78 -21.64 18.65
CA GLN A 121 -2.22 -21.69 18.39
C GLN A 121 -3.00 -20.61 19.17
N THR A 122 -2.38 -19.98 20.17
CA THR A 122 -2.99 -18.87 20.91
C THR A 122 -2.75 -17.50 20.25
N ILE A 123 -1.91 -17.43 19.22
CA ILE A 123 -1.54 -16.18 18.55
C ILE A 123 -2.60 -15.81 17.52
N ALA A 124 -3.11 -14.58 17.56
CA ALA A 124 -4.31 -14.16 16.79
C ALA A 124 -4.23 -14.38 15.27
N TYR A 125 -3.02 -14.32 14.70
CA TYR A 125 -2.77 -14.47 13.26
C TYR A 125 -2.14 -15.83 12.91
N HIS A 126 -2.53 -16.89 13.62
CA HIS A 126 -2.17 -18.27 13.24
C HIS A 126 -3.18 -18.90 12.27
N THR A 127 -2.78 -20.00 11.65
CA THR A 127 -3.68 -20.90 10.89
C THR A 127 -3.16 -22.32 10.99
N GLU A 128 -4.05 -23.29 11.18
CA GLU A 128 -3.68 -24.72 11.19
C GLU A 128 -3.34 -25.26 9.79
N LYS A 129 -3.76 -24.55 8.74
CA LYS A 129 -3.46 -24.91 7.36
C LYS A 129 -2.03 -24.52 6.98
N ASN A 130 -1.26 -25.48 6.50
CA ASN A 130 -0.01 -25.20 5.79
C ASN A 130 -0.31 -24.38 4.52
N ARG A 131 0.42 -23.28 4.34
CA ARG A 131 0.31 -22.39 3.19
C ARG A 131 1.59 -21.60 3.02
N ARG A 132 1.80 -21.06 1.83
CA ARG A 132 2.90 -20.14 1.59
C ARG A 132 2.63 -18.83 2.34
N VAL A 133 3.55 -18.47 3.25
CA VAL A 133 3.46 -17.25 4.06
C VAL A 133 4.63 -16.31 3.83
N ASP A 134 5.61 -16.69 3.03
CA ASP A 134 6.85 -15.96 2.79
C ASP A 134 6.77 -15.05 1.56
N ILE A 135 5.57 -14.56 1.22
CA ILE A 135 5.37 -13.65 0.10
C ILE A 135 6.14 -12.35 0.36
N LEU A 136 7.03 -12.03 -0.56
CA LEU A 136 7.83 -10.81 -0.54
C LEU A 136 7.17 -9.70 -1.36
N SER A 137 7.51 -8.45 -1.06
CA SER A 137 7.13 -7.29 -1.87
C SER A 137 7.66 -7.42 -3.30
N THR A 138 8.83 -8.04 -3.48
CA THR A 138 9.43 -8.35 -4.77
C THR A 138 8.65 -9.42 -5.54
N ASP A 139 7.99 -10.36 -4.87
CA ASP A 139 7.13 -11.34 -5.53
C ASP A 139 5.88 -10.66 -6.10
N MET A 140 5.29 -9.74 -5.33
CA MET A 140 4.17 -8.91 -5.80
C MET A 140 4.61 -8.02 -6.97
N LEU A 141 5.80 -7.42 -6.90
CA LEU A 141 6.38 -6.66 -8.00
C LEU A 141 6.57 -7.50 -9.27
N ALA A 142 7.20 -8.67 -9.14
CA ALA A 142 7.42 -9.59 -10.25
C ALA A 142 6.08 -9.99 -10.89
N LYS A 143 5.07 -10.30 -10.06
CA LYS A 143 3.72 -10.65 -10.54
C LYS A 143 3.07 -9.54 -11.35
N VAL A 144 3.29 -8.29 -10.96
CA VAL A 144 2.78 -7.11 -11.69
C VAL A 144 3.56 -6.88 -12.99
N GLN A 145 4.88 -7.10 -12.97
CA GLN A 145 5.75 -6.95 -14.14
C GLN A 145 5.45 -7.97 -15.25
N GLU A 146 4.84 -9.13 -14.93
CA GLU A 146 4.31 -10.06 -15.94
C GLU A 146 3.31 -9.38 -16.91
N GLN A 147 2.51 -8.43 -16.43
CA GLN A 147 1.53 -7.68 -17.25
C GLN A 147 1.96 -6.24 -17.56
N PHE A 148 2.81 -5.66 -16.73
CA PHE A 148 3.29 -4.29 -16.87
C PHE A 148 4.82 -4.27 -16.77
N PRO A 149 5.56 -4.68 -17.83
CA PRO A 149 7.01 -4.85 -17.76
C PRO A 149 7.78 -3.60 -17.33
N ASP A 150 7.27 -2.41 -17.67
CA ASP A 150 7.90 -1.13 -17.32
C ASP A 150 7.63 -0.69 -15.86
N PHE A 151 6.79 -1.42 -15.11
CA PHE A 151 6.43 -1.07 -13.73
C PHE A 151 7.66 -1.09 -12.83
N THR A 152 8.06 0.08 -12.36
CA THR A 152 9.35 0.27 -11.67
C THR A 152 9.16 1.09 -10.40
N PRO A 153 9.59 0.57 -9.22
CA PRO A 153 9.61 1.33 -7.98
C PRO A 153 10.54 2.53 -8.03
N CYS A 154 10.17 3.59 -7.32
CA CYS A 154 10.92 4.84 -7.19
C CYS A 154 11.51 5.05 -5.80
N ALA A 155 11.03 4.32 -4.78
CA ALA A 155 11.60 4.31 -3.44
C ALA A 155 11.26 3.03 -2.69
N TYR A 156 12.00 2.80 -1.61
CA TYR A 156 11.80 1.65 -0.74
C TYR A 156 12.11 1.98 0.72
N LEU A 157 11.62 1.11 1.61
CA LEU A 157 12.01 1.03 3.01
C LEU A 157 12.61 -0.35 3.27
N SER A 158 13.77 -0.40 3.92
CA SER A 158 14.49 -1.64 4.20
C SER A 158 13.95 -2.40 5.43
N GLY A 159 14.44 -3.63 5.62
CA GLY A 159 14.20 -4.41 6.82
C GLY A 159 15.21 -4.12 7.92
N THR A 160 14.77 -4.24 9.19
CA THR A 160 15.64 -4.02 10.36
C THR A 160 16.80 -5.01 10.45
N GLU A 161 16.62 -6.25 9.98
CA GLU A 161 17.66 -7.30 10.02
C GLU A 161 18.39 -7.49 8.69
N LYS A 162 17.78 -7.05 7.58
CA LYS A 162 18.27 -7.29 6.23
C LYS A 162 17.98 -6.09 5.34
N VAL A 163 19.04 -5.36 4.96
CA VAL A 163 18.94 -4.08 4.24
C VAL A 163 18.35 -4.20 2.84
N ASP A 164 18.58 -5.34 2.18
CA ASP A 164 18.00 -5.69 0.87
C ASP A 164 16.63 -6.39 0.99
N SER A 165 16.01 -6.39 2.18
CA SER A 165 14.60 -6.73 2.36
C SER A 165 13.76 -5.48 2.13
N PHE A 166 13.12 -5.37 0.96
CA PHE A 166 12.32 -4.21 0.61
C PHE A 166 10.94 -4.26 1.28
N LYS A 167 10.88 -3.88 2.55
CA LYS A 167 9.65 -3.91 3.35
C LYS A 167 8.54 -3.04 2.78
N TRP A 168 8.89 -1.90 2.20
CA TRP A 168 7.99 -1.07 1.42
C TRP A 168 8.60 -0.86 0.04
N LEU A 169 7.82 -1.03 -1.02
CA LEU A 169 8.19 -0.66 -2.38
C LEU A 169 7.15 0.32 -2.92
N LEU A 170 7.55 1.56 -3.14
CA LEU A 170 6.70 2.62 -3.67
C LEU A 170 6.97 2.82 -5.15
N THR A 171 5.92 2.68 -5.95
CA THR A 171 5.91 3.03 -7.37
C THR A 171 4.96 4.21 -7.58
N GLU A 172 5.49 5.30 -8.11
CA GLU A 172 4.67 6.35 -8.70
C GLU A 172 4.44 6.05 -10.18
N ARG A 173 3.26 6.41 -10.71
CA ARG A 173 3.00 6.39 -12.14
C ARG A 173 2.27 7.64 -12.58
N VAL A 174 2.54 8.08 -13.81
CA VAL A 174 1.98 9.29 -14.39
C VAL A 174 1.23 8.97 -15.69
N GLY A 175 -0.01 9.43 -15.81
CA GLY A 175 -0.85 9.10 -16.96
C GLY A 175 -2.26 9.68 -16.95
N THR A 176 -3.06 9.24 -17.90
CA THR A 176 -4.50 9.51 -17.99
C THR A 176 -5.28 8.22 -17.70
N LYS A 177 -6.61 8.24 -17.84
CA LYS A 177 -7.44 7.02 -17.71
C LYS A 177 -7.15 5.99 -18.80
N GLU A 178 -6.68 6.46 -19.95
CA GLU A 178 -6.48 5.64 -21.14
C GLU A 178 -5.05 5.12 -21.25
N LYS A 179 -4.07 5.86 -20.73
CA LYS A 179 -2.65 5.50 -20.87
C LYS A 179 -1.81 6.02 -19.71
N ILE A 180 -1.01 5.12 -19.14
CA ILE A 180 0.16 5.47 -18.34
C ILE A 180 1.30 5.86 -19.29
N TYR A 181 1.85 7.05 -19.09
CA TYR A 181 2.96 7.55 -19.88
C TYR A 181 4.31 7.03 -19.37
N GLY A 182 4.42 6.78 -18.07
CA GLY A 182 5.58 6.13 -17.49
C GLY A 182 5.58 6.17 -15.97
N TYR A 183 6.73 5.83 -15.40
CA TYR A 183 6.97 5.69 -13.97
C TYR A 183 8.07 6.69 -13.57
N PRO A 184 7.76 7.72 -12.77
CA PRO A 184 8.77 8.59 -12.19
C PRO A 184 9.82 7.79 -11.41
N GLY A 185 11.07 8.23 -11.46
CA GLY A 185 12.18 7.60 -10.75
C GLY A 185 12.44 8.20 -9.36
N ARG A 186 13.53 7.74 -8.73
CA ARG A 186 13.96 8.17 -7.39
C ARG A 186 14.19 9.67 -7.25
N LYS A 187 14.70 10.33 -8.30
CA LYS A 187 14.99 11.78 -8.27
C LYS A 187 13.73 12.61 -8.21
N PHE A 188 12.66 12.14 -8.85
CA PHE A 188 11.35 12.76 -8.69
C PHE A 188 10.89 12.71 -7.23
N LEU A 189 10.93 11.55 -6.57
CA LEU A 189 10.46 11.43 -5.20
C LEU A 189 11.33 12.22 -4.21
N GLU A 190 12.67 12.15 -4.34
CA GLU A 190 13.60 12.97 -3.56
C GLU A 190 13.24 14.47 -3.66
N LEU A 191 13.04 14.97 -4.88
CA LEU A 191 12.70 16.37 -5.11
C LEU A 191 11.35 16.74 -4.50
N MET A 192 10.33 15.89 -4.64
CA MET A 192 9.01 16.13 -4.06
C MET A 192 9.07 16.21 -2.54
N MET A 193 9.77 15.28 -1.89
CA MET A 193 9.93 15.24 -0.44
C MET A 193 10.71 16.46 0.08
N ILE A 194 11.86 16.77 -0.53
CA ILE A 194 12.72 17.88 -0.11
C ILE A 194 12.00 19.22 -0.33
N THR A 195 11.33 19.41 -1.47
CA THR A 195 10.59 20.64 -1.76
C THR A 195 9.44 20.82 -0.76
N HIS A 196 8.70 19.75 -0.47
CA HIS A 196 7.63 19.82 0.52
C HIS A 196 8.17 20.15 1.92
N HIS A 197 9.28 19.52 2.31
CA HIS A 197 9.93 19.77 3.59
C HIS A 197 10.47 21.19 3.69
N PHE A 198 11.09 21.71 2.63
CA PHE A 198 11.60 23.07 2.60
C PHE A 198 10.48 24.12 2.75
N ILE A 199 9.32 23.88 2.15
CA ILE A 199 8.18 24.83 2.20
C ILE A 199 7.39 24.72 3.51
N THR A 200 7.23 23.51 4.05
CA THR A 200 6.27 23.24 5.15
C THR A 200 6.92 22.84 6.47
N GLY A 201 8.23 22.54 6.47
CA GLY A 201 8.94 21.90 7.58
C GLY A 201 8.58 20.42 7.79
N LYS A 202 7.76 19.81 6.92
CA LYS A 202 7.23 18.45 7.08
C LYS A 202 7.50 17.57 5.86
N TYR A 203 7.58 16.26 6.06
CA TYR A 203 7.65 15.30 4.94
C TYR A 203 6.25 14.92 4.46
N LEU A 204 6.12 14.70 3.15
CA LEU A 204 4.84 14.35 2.53
C LEU A 204 4.51 12.89 2.87
N SER A 205 3.49 12.67 3.69
CA SER A 205 2.99 11.32 4.00
C SER A 205 1.85 10.91 3.05
N TYR A 206 0.87 11.79 2.84
CA TYR A 206 -0.25 11.56 1.92
C TYR A 206 -0.36 12.69 0.89
N ALA A 207 -0.50 12.33 -0.38
CA ALA A 207 -0.74 13.29 -1.45
C ALA A 207 -2.20 13.76 -1.45
N SER A 208 -2.41 15.07 -1.57
CA SER A 208 -3.74 15.64 -1.75
C SER A 208 -4.29 15.33 -3.15
N THR A 209 -5.61 15.46 -3.30
CA THR A 209 -6.26 15.37 -4.63
C THR A 209 -5.78 16.46 -5.61
N ALA A 210 -5.25 17.58 -5.11
CA ALA A 210 -4.65 18.61 -5.94
C ALA A 210 -3.29 18.14 -6.46
N ASN A 211 -2.45 17.59 -5.58
CA ASN A 211 -1.11 17.09 -5.94
C ASN A 211 -1.20 15.94 -6.94
N SER A 212 -2.14 15.00 -6.76
CA SER A 212 -2.36 13.91 -7.70
C SER A 212 -2.71 14.41 -9.10
N LYS A 213 -3.33 15.59 -9.22
CA LYS A 213 -3.70 16.19 -10.50
C LYS A 213 -2.58 17.02 -11.15
N MET A 214 -1.39 17.08 -10.56
CA MET A 214 -0.23 17.83 -11.07
C MET A 214 0.65 17.02 -12.04
N GLY A 215 0.20 15.85 -12.52
CA GLY A 215 1.01 14.97 -13.38
C GLY A 215 1.59 15.67 -14.61
N ARG A 216 0.83 16.54 -15.28
CA ARG A 216 1.33 17.29 -16.45
C ARG A 216 2.41 18.30 -16.07
N ALA A 217 2.25 18.99 -14.94
CA ALA A 217 3.25 19.92 -14.44
C ALA A 217 4.54 19.18 -14.06
N ALA A 218 4.43 18.01 -13.40
CA ALA A 218 5.57 17.16 -13.12
C ALA A 218 6.31 16.76 -14.40
N LEU A 219 5.58 16.36 -15.45
CA LEU A 219 6.20 16.02 -16.75
C LEU A 219 6.92 17.20 -17.41
N LEU A 220 6.32 18.39 -17.42
CA LEU A 220 6.88 19.54 -18.15
C LEU A 220 7.99 20.27 -17.38
N LEU A 221 7.95 20.24 -16.05
CA LEU A 221 8.91 20.98 -15.21
C LEU A 221 10.06 20.09 -14.73
N LEU A 222 9.81 18.78 -14.53
CA LEU A 222 10.77 17.91 -13.84
C LEU A 222 11.50 16.91 -14.76
N TRP A 223 11.22 16.92 -16.07
CA TRP A 223 11.90 16.05 -17.03
C TRP A 223 13.43 16.21 -17.10
N PRO A 224 14.05 17.37 -16.78
CA PRO A 224 15.51 17.43 -16.76
C PRO A 224 16.11 16.66 -15.58
N PHE A 225 15.37 16.54 -14.46
CA PHE A 225 15.88 16.05 -13.19
C PHE A 225 15.64 14.56 -12.94
N ASP A 226 14.71 13.93 -13.66
CA ASP A 226 14.40 12.51 -13.52
C ASP A 226 14.22 11.80 -14.87
N ASN A 227 14.94 10.69 -15.06
CA ASN A 227 14.90 9.93 -16.32
C ASN A 227 13.53 9.26 -16.58
N GLY A 228 12.83 8.84 -15.52
CA GLY A 228 11.49 8.26 -15.63
C GLY A 228 10.47 9.30 -16.08
N ILE A 229 10.54 10.51 -15.49
CA ILE A 229 9.76 11.66 -15.95
C ILE A 229 10.10 12.03 -17.39
N ARG A 230 11.38 12.06 -17.78
CA ARG A 230 11.80 12.35 -19.15
C ARG A 230 11.18 11.40 -20.16
N LYS A 231 11.27 10.08 -19.91
CA LYS A 231 10.65 9.05 -20.77
C LYS A 231 9.14 9.25 -20.85
N ALA A 232 8.48 9.51 -19.72
CA ALA A 232 7.04 9.74 -19.67
C ALA A 232 6.62 11.02 -20.42
N ALA A 233 7.42 12.09 -20.34
CA ALA A 233 7.17 13.34 -21.07
C ALA A 233 7.28 13.12 -22.58
N ILE A 234 8.33 12.41 -23.03
CA ILE A 234 8.47 12.02 -24.45
C ILE A 234 7.27 11.18 -24.90
N GLU A 235 6.86 10.18 -24.10
CA GLU A 235 5.70 9.35 -24.42
C GLU A 235 4.41 10.18 -24.50
N MET A 236 4.19 11.15 -23.61
CA MET A 236 3.06 12.08 -23.71
C MET A 236 3.10 12.88 -25.03
N LEU A 237 4.27 13.39 -25.41
CA LEU A 237 4.45 14.24 -26.60
C LEU A 237 4.33 13.49 -27.93
N LYS A 238 4.44 12.15 -27.96
CA LYS A 238 4.18 11.34 -29.17
C LYS A 238 2.77 11.52 -29.75
N ASN A 239 1.81 12.02 -28.95
CA ASN A 239 0.50 12.42 -29.45
C ASN A 239 0.08 13.76 -28.81
N PRO A 240 0.14 14.88 -29.55
CA PRO A 240 -0.18 16.22 -29.03
C PRO A 240 -1.58 16.35 -28.41
N LEU A 241 -2.57 15.55 -28.85
CA LEU A 241 -3.92 15.57 -28.28
C LEU A 241 -3.92 15.14 -26.80
N ARG A 242 -2.87 14.45 -26.33
CA ARG A 242 -2.69 14.08 -24.93
C ARG A 242 -2.50 15.30 -24.02
N LEU A 243 -1.96 16.42 -24.54
CA LEU A 243 -1.79 17.66 -23.77
C LEU A 243 -3.12 18.29 -23.35
N LEU A 244 -4.20 17.98 -24.08
CA LEU A 244 -5.56 18.43 -23.76
C LEU A 244 -6.21 17.61 -22.65
N LYS A 245 -5.65 16.44 -22.33
CA LYS A 245 -6.16 15.56 -21.27
C LYS A 245 -5.54 15.90 -19.93
N ARG A 246 -6.33 15.75 -18.86
CA ARG A 246 -5.81 15.86 -17.50
C ARG A 246 -4.91 14.67 -17.20
N THR A 247 -3.68 14.93 -16.78
CA THR A 247 -2.69 13.93 -16.37
C THR A 247 -2.62 13.85 -14.84
N TYR A 248 -2.56 12.63 -14.32
CA TYR A 248 -2.59 12.30 -12.91
C TYR A 248 -1.32 11.56 -12.48
N LEU A 249 -0.94 11.73 -11.23
CA LEU A 249 -0.01 10.90 -10.48
C LEU A 249 -0.81 9.90 -9.65
N GLN A 250 -0.31 8.68 -9.54
CA GLN A 250 -0.93 7.63 -8.74
C GLN A 250 0.14 6.76 -8.09
N SER A 251 -0.01 6.53 -6.81
CA SER A 251 0.91 5.75 -5.99
C SER A 251 0.45 4.30 -5.92
N ILE A 252 1.37 3.35 -6.11
CA ILE A 252 1.14 1.93 -5.89
C ILE A 252 2.21 1.45 -4.92
N LEU A 253 1.80 0.80 -3.84
CA LEU A 253 2.66 0.42 -2.74
C LEU A 253 2.56 -1.07 -2.49
N PHE A 254 3.70 -1.74 -2.34
CA PHE A 254 3.79 -3.11 -1.87
C PHE A 254 4.42 -3.12 -0.49
N ILE A 255 3.71 -3.66 0.50
CA ILE A 255 4.16 -3.77 1.88
C ILE A 255 4.38 -5.24 2.20
N GLN A 256 5.55 -5.51 2.75
CA GLN A 256 5.95 -6.80 3.28
C GLN A 256 6.04 -6.66 4.82
N PRO A 257 5.30 -7.47 5.57
CA PRO A 257 5.27 -7.41 7.03
C PRO A 257 6.56 -8.03 7.62
N VAL A 258 6.48 -8.48 8.87
CA VAL A 258 7.55 -9.25 9.51
C VAL A 258 8.00 -10.43 8.64
N ASP A 259 9.31 -10.60 8.52
CA ASP A 259 9.92 -11.83 8.01
C ASP A 259 10.74 -12.51 9.09
N PHE A 260 10.92 -13.81 8.97
CA PHE A 260 11.70 -14.62 9.88
C PHE A 260 13.02 -15.01 9.20
N MET A 261 14.12 -14.61 9.82
CA MET A 261 15.45 -15.05 9.42
C MET A 261 15.63 -16.51 9.80
N GLN A 262 16.62 -17.19 9.19
CA GLN A 262 16.86 -18.60 9.47
C GLN A 262 17.08 -18.86 10.97
N ASP A 263 17.79 -17.98 11.67
CA ASP A 263 18.10 -18.04 13.10
C ASP A 263 16.93 -17.61 14.03
N GLY A 264 15.75 -17.31 13.47
CA GLY A 264 14.58 -16.87 14.22
C GLY A 264 14.51 -15.37 14.50
N ARG A 265 15.51 -14.56 14.08
CA ARG A 265 15.35 -13.10 14.14
C ARG A 265 14.21 -12.63 13.26
N GLN A 266 13.56 -11.55 13.67
CA GLN A 266 12.38 -11.02 13.02
C GLN A 266 12.70 -9.67 12.37
N SER A 267 12.66 -9.63 11.05
CA SER A 267 12.93 -8.43 10.28
C SER A 267 11.65 -7.62 10.12
N MET A 268 11.60 -6.45 10.75
CA MET A 268 10.50 -5.48 10.65
C MET A 268 10.80 -4.41 9.61
N CYS A 269 9.86 -3.50 9.35
CA CYS A 269 10.12 -2.31 8.54
C CYS A 269 10.99 -1.34 9.35
N ASP A 270 12.17 -1.00 8.85
CA ASP A 270 13.05 0.00 9.46
C ASP A 270 12.40 1.39 9.35
N GLY A 271 12.20 2.11 10.44
CA GLY A 271 11.46 3.39 10.42
C GLY A 271 9.99 3.27 9.96
N CYS A 272 9.31 2.18 10.35
CA CYS A 272 7.94 1.86 9.92
C CYS A 272 6.96 3.06 10.02
N PRO A 273 6.27 3.44 8.93
CA PRO A 273 5.27 4.52 8.95
C PRO A 273 4.03 4.21 9.79
N ASP A 274 3.74 2.93 10.02
CA ASP A 274 2.57 2.44 10.77
C ASP A 274 2.93 2.10 12.23
N ILE A 275 3.88 2.82 12.82
CA ILE A 275 4.12 2.81 14.27
C ILE A 275 2.94 3.49 14.97
N THR A 276 2.50 2.91 16.09
CA THR A 276 1.50 3.50 16.98
C THR A 276 2.07 3.64 18.39
N VAL A 277 1.45 4.49 19.19
CA VAL A 277 1.72 4.59 20.63
C VAL A 277 0.86 3.59 21.38
N TRP A 278 1.47 2.86 22.32
CA TRP A 278 0.80 1.99 23.27
C TRP A 278 1.57 1.97 24.59
N ASN A 279 0.93 2.25 25.72
CA ASN A 279 1.58 2.35 27.03
C ASN A 279 2.85 3.22 27.03
N ASP A 280 2.76 4.42 26.45
CA ASP A 280 3.88 5.38 26.30
C ASP A 280 5.07 4.89 25.46
N ASP A 281 4.97 3.71 24.83
CA ASP A 281 5.97 3.15 23.93
C ASP A 281 5.54 3.21 22.46
N LEU A 282 6.53 3.25 21.56
CA LEU A 282 6.34 3.12 20.12
C LEU A 282 6.34 1.63 19.73
N VAL A 283 5.24 1.18 19.14
CA VAL A 283 5.06 -0.23 18.75
C VAL A 283 4.62 -0.35 17.31
N TRP A 284 5.09 -1.41 16.62
CA TRP A 284 4.59 -1.75 15.30
C TRP A 284 3.12 -2.14 15.39
N SER A 285 2.25 -1.38 14.73
CA SER A 285 0.80 -1.63 14.77
C SER A 285 0.44 -3.04 14.31
N CYS A 286 1.17 -3.60 13.35
CA CYS A 286 0.96 -4.96 12.85
C CYS A 286 1.28 -6.07 13.87
N ARG A 287 1.93 -5.73 14.99
CA ARG A 287 2.28 -6.64 16.10
C ARG A 287 1.70 -6.21 17.44
N LEU A 288 0.83 -5.20 17.45
CA LEU A 288 0.23 -4.66 18.68
C LEU A 288 -0.50 -5.73 19.49
N GLU A 289 -1.17 -6.67 18.81
CA GLU A 289 -1.90 -7.77 19.47
C GLU A 289 -1.00 -8.68 20.31
N GLU A 290 0.28 -8.82 19.94
CA GLU A 290 1.24 -9.58 20.74
C GLU A 290 1.52 -8.88 22.06
N VAL A 291 1.78 -7.57 22.02
CA VAL A 291 2.05 -6.76 23.22
C VAL A 291 0.82 -6.74 24.12
N LYS A 292 -0.38 -6.65 23.54
CA LYS A 292 -1.65 -6.70 24.30
C LYS A 292 -1.90 -8.06 24.97
N SER A 293 -1.62 -9.15 24.26
CA SER A 293 -1.96 -10.50 24.72
C SER A 293 -0.89 -11.11 25.62
N PHE A 294 0.38 -10.77 25.39
CA PHE A 294 1.53 -11.40 26.02
C PHE A 294 2.47 -10.43 26.75
N GLY A 295 2.13 -9.13 26.78
CA GLY A 295 2.91 -8.09 27.46
C GLY A 295 4.23 -7.73 26.76
N SER A 296 4.56 -8.36 25.63
CA SER A 296 5.80 -8.13 24.88
C SER A 296 5.67 -8.63 23.45
N PHE A 297 6.60 -8.22 22.58
CA PHE A 297 6.74 -8.84 21.27
C PHE A 297 7.23 -10.29 21.40
N LEU A 298 6.54 -11.19 20.71
CA LEU A 298 6.93 -12.59 20.67
C LEU A 298 8.22 -12.78 19.89
N ARG A 299 9.14 -13.55 20.46
CA ARG A 299 10.38 -13.96 19.80
C ARG A 299 10.20 -15.33 19.18
N SER A 300 10.61 -15.48 17.92
CA SER A 300 10.78 -16.77 17.29
C SER A 300 12.18 -17.31 17.60
N VAL A 301 12.26 -18.55 18.06
CA VAL A 301 13.49 -19.26 18.39
C VAL A 301 13.48 -20.58 17.64
N GLN A 302 14.60 -20.97 17.02
CA GLN A 302 14.68 -22.27 16.34
C GLN A 302 14.30 -23.42 17.28
N LYS A 303 13.54 -24.38 16.75
CA LYS A 303 13.21 -25.65 17.43
C LYS A 303 14.43 -26.53 17.65
#